data_AF-A7T5Y8-F1
#
_entry.id   AF-A7T5Y8-F1
#
_cell.length_a   1.000
_cell.length_b   1.000
_cell.length_c   1.000
_cell.angle_alpha   90.00
_cell.angle_beta   90.00
_cell.angle_gamma   90.00
#
_symmetry.space_group_name_H-M   'P 1'
#
loop_
_entity.id
_entity.type
_entity.pdbx_description
1 polymer ?
#
loop_
_entity_poly.entity_id
_entity_poly.type
_entity_poly.pdbx_seq_one_letter_code
_entity_poly.pdbx_strand_id
1 'polypeptide(L)' 'LQKLIYSETAIFDVLPSFFYHKNEAVRKAALEVYVRRSYQAYELTTLYHEMLNENVFIVEFQFSLPSSHPNR' A
#
# COMPACT_ATOMS: atom_id res chain seq x y z
N LEU A 1 -1.79 0.40 11.67
CA LEU A 1 -1.88 0.63 10.22
C LEU A 1 -2.51 1.98 9.88
N GLN A 2 -3.77 2.25 10.26
CA GLN A 2 -4.47 3.52 9.97
C GLN A 2 -3.65 4.79 10.28
N LYS A 3 -2.95 4.83 11.43
CA LYS A 3 -2.05 5.96 11.77
C LYS A 3 -0.92 6.19 10.75
N LEU A 4 -0.37 5.15 10.12
CA LEU A 4 0.65 5.27 9.07
C LEU A 4 0.04 5.65 7.72
N ILE A 5 -1.20 5.27 7.47
CA ILE A 5 -1.89 5.64 6.23
C ILE A 5 -2.17 7.14 6.22
N TYR A 6 -2.65 7.71 7.33
CA TYR A 6 -3.08 9.11 7.40
C TYR A 6 -2.09 10.10 8.02
N SER A 7 -0.92 9.64 8.47
CA SER A 7 0.03 10.55 9.14
C SER A 7 0.62 11.58 8.17
N GLU A 8 0.71 12.83 8.60
CA GLU A 8 1.26 13.97 7.83
C GLU A 8 2.78 13.95 7.68
N THR A 9 3.49 13.05 8.37
CA THR A 9 4.96 12.96 8.27
C THR A 9 5.40 12.27 6.97
N ALA A 10 6.68 12.45 6.61
CA ALA A 10 7.31 11.95 5.38
C ALA A 10 7.45 10.41 5.36
N ILE A 11 6.31 9.73 5.34
CA ILE A 11 6.23 8.27 5.40
C ILE A 11 6.77 7.64 4.13
N PHE A 12 6.68 8.31 2.98
CA PHE A 12 7.29 7.81 1.75
C PHE A 12 8.83 7.79 1.77
N ASP A 13 9.47 8.56 2.66
CA ASP A 13 10.93 8.58 2.78
C ASP A 13 11.44 7.35 3.54
N VAL A 14 10.65 6.83 4.48
CA VAL A 14 11.05 5.72 5.37
C VAL A 14 10.37 4.40 5.03
N LEU A 15 9.14 4.43 4.50
CA LEU A 15 8.34 3.24 4.20
C LEU A 15 9.05 2.26 3.24
N PRO A 16 9.77 2.69 2.20
CA PRO A 16 10.45 1.79 1.28
C PRO A 16 11.51 0.89 1.96
N SER A 17 12.11 1.35 3.07
CA SER A 17 13.09 0.55 3.82
C SER A 17 12.50 -0.74 4.41
N PHE A 18 11.18 -0.83 4.53
CA PHE A 18 10.47 -1.98 5.09
C PHE A 18 10.04 -3.01 4.04
N PHE A 19 10.13 -2.72 2.74
CA PHE A 19 9.68 -3.64 1.67
C PHE A 19 10.47 -4.95 1.62
N TYR A 20 11.72 -4.93 2.07
CA TYR A 20 12.62 -6.10 2.10
C TYR A 20 12.99 -6.51 3.52
N HIS A 21 12.18 -6.14 4.51
CA HIS A 21 12.41 -6.50 5.91
C HIS A 21 12.43 -8.03 6.11
N LYS A 22 13.26 -8.53 7.03
CA LYS A 22 13.39 -9.98 7.30
C LYS A 22 12.09 -10.64 7.76
N ASN A 23 11.26 -9.87 8.46
CA ASN A 23 9.94 -10.31 8.90
C ASN A 23 8.91 -10.11 7.78
N GLU A 24 8.33 -11.22 7.31
CA GLU A 24 7.30 -11.23 6.26
C GLU A 24 6.09 -10.36 6.58
N ALA A 25 5.60 -10.37 7.82
CA ALA A 25 4.45 -9.56 8.22
C ALA A 25 4.75 -8.06 8.07
N VAL A 26 6.00 -7.64 8.30
CA VAL A 26 6.44 -6.25 8.10
C VAL A 26 6.45 -5.89 6.62
N ARG A 27 6.91 -6.79 5.74
CA ARG A 27 6.89 -6.57 4.28
C ARG A 27 5.47 -6.40 3.77
N LYS A 28 4.57 -7.34 4.11
CA LYS A 28 3.14 -7.29 3.76
C LYS A 28 2.49 -6.00 4.24
N ALA A 29 2.70 -5.64 5.52
CA ALA A 29 2.17 -4.41 6.08
C ALA A 29 2.71 -3.15 5.37
N ALA A 30 4.00 -3.11 5.03
CA ALA A 30 4.61 -1.96 4.38
C ALA A 30 4.05 -1.75 2.96
N LEU A 31 3.90 -2.83 2.17
CA LEU A 31 3.30 -2.77 0.84
C LEU A 31 1.84 -2.31 0.90
N GLU A 32 1.06 -2.82 1.85
CA GLU A 32 -0.33 -2.42 2.04
C GLU A 32 -0.48 -0.94 2.44
N VAL A 33 0.38 -0.45 3.33
CA VAL A 33 0.42 0.98 3.69
C VAL A 33 0.78 1.83 2.48
N TYR A 34 1.74 1.38 1.66
CA TYR A 34 2.16 2.12 0.47
C TYR A 34 1.00 2.28 -0.51
N VAL A 35 0.27 1.20 -0.81
CA VAL A 35 -0.90 1.25 -1.71
C VAL A 35 -1.99 2.14 -1.13
N ARG A 36 -2.44 1.90 0.11
CA ARG A 36 -3.54 2.66 0.71
C ARG A 36 -3.22 4.14 0.89
N ARG A 37 -1.95 4.49 1.09
CA ARG A 37 -1.52 5.89 1.20
C ARG A 37 -1.37 6.56 -0.16
N SER A 38 -0.83 5.86 -1.16
CA SER A 38 -0.62 6.42 -2.51
C SER A 38 -1.95 6.63 -3.25
N TYR A 39 -2.94 5.79 -2.97
CA TYR A 39 -4.24 5.80 -3.64
C TYR A 39 -5.37 6.37 -2.76
N GLN A 40 -5.06 7.29 -1.83
CA GLN A 40 -6.07 7.92 -0.95
C GLN A 40 -7.19 8.66 -1.70
N ALA A 41 -6.91 9.16 -2.90
CA ALA A 41 -7.90 9.84 -3.74
C ALA A 41 -8.80 8.86 -4.52
N TYR A 42 -8.54 7.55 -4.44
CA TYR A 42 -9.24 6.50 -5.16
C TYR A 42 -10.03 5.61 -4.21
N GLU A 43 -11.05 4.95 -4.74
CA GLU A 43 -11.76 3.89 -4.03
C GLU A 43 -11.04 2.56 -4.29
N LEU A 44 -10.33 2.04 -3.29
CA LEU A 44 -9.72 0.71 -3.34
C LEU A 44 -10.77 -0.36 -3.07
N THR A 45 -11.00 -1.25 -4.04
CA THR A 45 -12.02 -2.31 -3.93
C THR A 45 -11.44 -3.63 -3.44
N THR A 46 -10.22 -3.96 -3.87
CA THR A 46 -9.52 -5.19 -3.49
C THR A 46 -8.04 -4.94 -3.24
N LEU A 47 -7.45 -5.75 -2.37
CA LEU A 47 -6.01 -5.77 -2.10
C LEU A 47 -5.62 -7.18 -1.65
N TYR A 48 -4.87 -7.88 -2.51
CA TYR A 48 -4.44 -9.26 -2.31
C TYR A 48 -2.92 -9.33 -2.22
N HIS A 49 -2.44 -10.20 -1.35
CA HIS A 49 -1.01 -10.45 -1.17
C HIS A 49 -0.65 -11.78 -1.82
N GLU A 50 0.31 -11.77 -2.73
CA GLU A 50 0.90 -12.95 -3.35
C GLU A 50 2.40 -13.02 -3.09
N MET A 51 2.97 -14.21 -3.24
CA MET A 51 4.41 -14.41 -3.17
C MET A 51 4.90 -15.05 -4.46
N LEU A 52 5.70 -14.31 -5.21
CA LEU A 52 6.41 -14.82 -6.37
C LEU A 52 7.76 -15.38 -5.90
N ASN A 53 8.04 -16.63 -6.25
CA ASN A 53 9.33 -17.31 -6.03
C ASN A 53 9.90 -17.11 -4.61
N GLU A 54 9.32 -17.76 -3.60
CA GLU A 54 9.74 -17.85 -2.18
C GLU A 54 10.15 -16.56 -1.42
N ASN A 55 10.29 -15.40 -2.07
CA ASN A 55 10.96 -14.25 -1.46
C ASN A 55 10.51 -12.88 -2.03
N VAL A 56 9.73 -12.84 -3.12
CA VAL A 56 9.17 -11.60 -3.66
C VAL A 56 7.70 -11.49 -3.25
N PHE A 57 7.36 -10.49 -2.43
CA PHE A 57 5.97 -10.20 -2.08
C PHE A 57 5.36 -9.24 -3.10
N ILE A 58 4.20 -9.61 -3.61
CA ILE A 58 3.41 -8.84 -4.55
C ILE A 58 2.13 -8.42 -3.85
N VAL A 59 1.71 -7.18 -4.11
CA VAL A 59 0.36 -6.72 -3.76
C VAL A 59 -0.38 -6.41 -5.05
N GLU A 60 -1.40 -7.20 -5.33
CA GLU A 60 -2.37 -6.91 -6.39
C GLU A 60 -3.52 -6.10 -5.79
N PHE A 61 -3.95 -5.04 -6.46
CA PHE A 61 -5.05 -4.22 -5.98
C PHE A 61 -5.84 -3.64 -7.14
N GLN A 62 -7.14 -3.45 -6.92
CA GLN A 62 -8.03 -2.78 -7.85
C GLN A 62 -8.54 -1.48 -7.25
N PHE A 63 -8.69 -0.47 -8.10
CA PHE A 63 -9.17 0.83 -7.69
C PHE A 63 -10.03 1.48 -8.77
N SER A 64 -10.90 2.39 -8.35
CA SER A 64 -11.70 3.24 -9.22
C SER A 64 -11.57 4.70 -8.80
N LEU A 65 -11.79 5.60 -9.75
CA LEU A 65 -11.99 7.02 -9.45
C LEU A 65 -13.37 7.19 -8.80
N PRO A 66 -13.48 7.88 -7.65
CA PRO A 66 -14.76 8.15 -7.02
C PRO A 66 -15.62 9.01 -7.95
N SER A 67 -16.94 8.88 -7.82
CA SER A 67 -17.88 9.61 -8.69
C SER A 67 -17.78 11.13 -8.57
N SER A 68 -17.26 11.61 -7.45
CA SER A 68 -17.02 13.02 -7.15
C SER A 68 -15.65 13.52 -7.62
N HIS A 69 -14.82 12.68 -8.25
CA HIS A 69 -13.47 13.08 -8.65
C HIS A 69 -13.54 14.12 -9.78
N PRO A 70 -12.80 15.25 -9.67
CA PRO A 70 -12.92 16.38 -10.61
C PRO A 70 -12.54 16.05 -12.06
N ASN A 71 -11.81 14.95 -12.28
CA ASN A 71 -11.33 14.49 -13.58
C ASN A 71 -11.91 13.13 -14.02
N ARG A 72 -13.07 12.71 -13.49
CA ARG A 72 -13.75 11.47 -13.93
C ARG A 72 -14.61 11.69 -15.17
#